data_AF-A0A7K3H5C7-F1
#
_entry.id   AF-A0A7K3H5C7-F1
#
_cell.length_a   1.000
_cell.length_b   1.000
_cell.length_c   1.000
_cell.angle_alpha   90.00
_cell.angle_beta   90.00
_cell.angle_gamma   90.00
#
_symmetry.space_group_name_H-M   'P 1'
#
loop_
_entity.id
_entity.type
_entity.pdbx_description
1 polymer ?
#
loop_
_entity_poly.entity_id
_entity_poly.type
_entity_poly.pdbx_seq_one_letter_code
_entity_poly.pdbx_strand_id
1 'polypeptide(L)'
;WRGVDLLRALPPGGHVADRWKRDRWSYTAHRDRVRAGEPPQPKRDDAVTAAQKLATRETAQAQLDAQEALDDPLVMAARRLAGEAFAGEVAAVEMAYSEGRRPMPRPLVTVRTDDQPHLTERTKVYRALADGRSQPGECVERRPEGIVVRLTGGMGRGKVPDEGSVPEPGDRVCWTLFEHAPRGGPDLPDPERT
;
A
#
# COMPACT_ATOMS: atom_id res chain seq x y z
N TRP A 1 8.31 -22.88 -25.92
CA TRP A 1 8.60 -23.74 -24.77
C TRP A 1 9.69 -23.19 -23.87
N ARG A 2 10.93 -22.93 -24.34
CA ARG A 2 12.02 -22.35 -23.51
C ARG A 2 11.65 -21.08 -22.70
N GLY A 3 10.85 -20.17 -23.26
CA GLY A 3 10.38 -18.99 -22.53
C GLY A 3 9.44 -19.31 -21.35
N VAL A 4 8.58 -20.31 -21.49
CA VAL A 4 7.69 -20.76 -20.41
C VAL A 4 8.49 -21.45 -19.31
N ASP A 5 9.53 -22.21 -19.67
CA ASP A 5 10.40 -22.86 -18.69
C ASP A 5 11.21 -21.82 -17.89
N LEU A 6 11.67 -20.74 -18.54
CA LEU A 6 12.30 -19.62 -17.84
C LEU A 6 11.35 -18.90 -16.88
N LEU A 7 10.10 -18.66 -17.31
CA LEU A 7 9.09 -18.05 -16.44
C LEU A 7 8.77 -18.92 -15.21
N ARG A 8 8.70 -20.25 -15.39
CA ARG A 8 8.47 -21.21 -14.30
C ARG A 8 9.64 -21.31 -13.31
N ALA A 9 10.84 -20.93 -13.73
CA ALA A 9 12.02 -20.92 -12.86
C ALA A 9 12.11 -19.68 -11.96
N LEU A 10 11.29 -18.65 -12.22
CA LEU A 10 11.25 -17.46 -11.38
C LEU A 10 10.64 -17.78 -10.00
N PRO A 11 11.17 -17.20 -8.92
CA PRO A 11 10.54 -17.31 -7.62
C PRO A 11 9.13 -16.67 -7.66
N PRO A 12 8.17 -17.19 -6.90
CA PRO A 12 6.89 -16.51 -6.75
C PRO A 12 7.09 -15.13 -6.11
N GLY A 13 6.25 -14.17 -6.48
CA GLY A 13 6.20 -12.87 -5.81
C GLY A 13 5.93 -13.01 -4.32
N GLY A 14 6.47 -12.08 -3.52
CA GLY A 14 6.42 -12.12 -2.05
C GLY A 14 4.99 -12.23 -1.50
N HIS A 15 4.01 -11.61 -2.17
CA HIS A 15 2.62 -11.59 -1.71
C HIS A 15 1.75 -12.75 -2.24
N VAL A 16 2.29 -13.65 -3.08
CA VAL A 16 1.54 -14.76 -3.67
C VAL A 16 0.92 -15.66 -2.59
N ALA A 17 1.68 -16.01 -1.56
CA ALA A 17 1.22 -16.89 -0.48
C ALA A 17 0.04 -16.27 0.30
N ASP A 18 0.09 -14.96 0.56
CA ASP A 18 -0.96 -14.25 1.28
C ASP A 18 -2.21 -14.04 0.42
N ARG A 19 -2.06 -13.82 -0.90
CA ARG A 19 -3.20 -13.83 -1.84
C ARG A 19 -3.90 -15.19 -1.83
N TRP A 20 -3.13 -16.27 -1.98
CA TRP A 20 -3.66 -17.63 -1.93
C TRP A 20 -4.38 -17.93 -0.62
N LYS A 21 -3.82 -17.50 0.52
CA LYS A 21 -4.46 -17.65 1.83
C LYS A 21 -5.81 -16.92 1.88
N ARG A 22 -5.88 -15.68 1.37
CA ARG A 22 -7.12 -14.90 1.29
C ARG A 22 -8.17 -15.58 0.41
N ASP A 23 -7.78 -16.13 -0.73
CA ASP A 23 -8.69 -16.85 -1.62
C ASP A 23 -9.28 -18.08 -0.93
N ARG A 24 -8.45 -18.84 -0.20
CA ARG A 24 -8.92 -19.98 0.61
C ARG A 24 -9.92 -19.55 1.68
N TRP A 25 -9.69 -18.41 2.35
CA TRP A 25 -10.64 -17.86 3.32
C TRP A 25 -11.95 -17.46 2.66
N SER A 26 -11.89 -16.76 1.52
CA SER A 26 -13.07 -16.34 0.76
C SER A 26 -13.92 -17.54 0.32
N TYR A 27 -13.28 -18.58 -0.22
CA TYR A 27 -13.94 -19.85 -0.57
C TYR A 27 -14.56 -20.53 0.64
N THR A 28 -13.82 -20.60 1.75
CA THR A 28 -14.28 -21.25 2.99
C THR A 28 -15.50 -20.54 3.56
N ALA A 29 -15.46 -19.21 3.63
CA ALA A 29 -16.59 -18.39 4.07
C ALA A 29 -17.81 -18.60 3.16
N HIS A 30 -17.62 -18.61 1.83
CA HIS A 30 -18.71 -18.89 0.90
C HIS A 30 -19.33 -20.29 1.10
N ARG A 31 -18.49 -21.32 1.27
CA ARG A 31 -18.95 -22.69 1.54
C ARG A 31 -19.75 -22.77 2.83
N ASP A 32 -19.28 -22.13 3.90
CA ASP A 32 -19.91 -22.19 5.21
C ASP A 32 -21.26 -21.45 5.20
N ARG A 33 -21.33 -20.32 4.51
CA ARG A 33 -22.56 -19.58 4.19
C ARG A 33 -23.63 -20.47 3.53
N VAL A 34 -23.23 -21.20 2.49
CA VAL A 34 -24.12 -22.13 1.77
C VAL A 34 -24.56 -23.29 2.68
N ARG A 35 -23.64 -23.84 3.50
CA ARG A 35 -23.97 -24.92 4.46
C ARG A 35 -24.91 -24.47 5.57
N ALA A 36 -24.84 -23.21 5.98
CA ALA A 36 -25.75 -22.62 6.96
C ALA A 36 -27.18 -22.41 6.42
N GLY A 37 -27.43 -22.71 5.14
CA GLY A 37 -28.74 -22.56 4.51
C GLY A 37 -29.08 -21.11 4.17
N GLU A 38 -28.08 -20.22 4.09
CA GLU A 38 -28.32 -18.87 3.59
C GLU A 38 -28.88 -18.91 2.16
N PRO A 39 -29.76 -17.96 1.81
CA PRO A 39 -30.32 -17.90 0.47
C PRO A 39 -29.23 -17.91 -0.61
N PRO A 40 -29.47 -18.63 -1.74
CA PRO A 40 -28.54 -18.61 -2.86
C PRO A 40 -28.37 -17.19 -3.40
N GLN A 41 -27.24 -16.93 -4.08
CA GLN A 41 -27.04 -15.62 -4.72
C GLN A 41 -28.22 -15.33 -5.67
N PRO A 42 -28.82 -14.13 -5.59
CA PRO A 42 -29.92 -13.77 -6.45
C PRO A 42 -29.45 -13.69 -7.91
N LYS A 43 -30.36 -13.93 -8.86
CA LYS A 43 -30.05 -13.81 -10.29
C LYS A 43 -29.71 -12.36 -10.70
N ARG A 44 -30.23 -11.39 -9.95
CA ARG A 44 -29.98 -9.96 -10.11
C ARG A 44 -29.75 -9.38 -8.73
N ASP A 45 -28.62 -8.70 -8.58
CA ASP A 45 -28.34 -7.94 -7.37
C ASP A 45 -29.18 -6.66 -7.37
N ASP A 46 -29.63 -6.24 -6.18
CA ASP A 46 -30.08 -4.86 -5.98
C ASP A 46 -28.90 -3.88 -6.11
N ALA A 47 -29.21 -2.58 -6.18
CA ALA A 47 -28.19 -1.55 -6.40
C ALA A 47 -27.12 -1.52 -5.30
N VAL A 48 -27.50 -1.71 -4.04
CA VAL A 48 -26.56 -1.68 -2.91
C VAL A 48 -25.66 -2.92 -2.94
N THR A 49 -26.22 -4.10 -3.11
CA THR A 49 -25.47 -5.36 -3.24
C THR A 49 -24.51 -5.29 -4.44
N ALA A 50 -24.96 -4.76 -5.57
CA ALA A 50 -24.12 -4.59 -6.75
C ALA A 50 -22.95 -3.62 -6.48
N ALA A 51 -23.23 -2.47 -5.84
CA ALA A 51 -22.23 -1.48 -5.47
C ALA A 51 -21.21 -2.04 -4.47
N GLN A 52 -21.65 -2.80 -3.45
CA GLN A 52 -20.75 -3.46 -2.49
C GLN A 52 -19.81 -4.46 -3.17
N LYS A 53 -20.34 -5.29 -4.08
CA LYS A 53 -19.54 -6.24 -4.85
C LYS A 53 -18.56 -5.53 -5.79
N LEU A 54 -18.97 -4.42 -6.41
CA LEU A 54 -18.10 -3.61 -7.25
C LEU A 54 -16.95 -3.00 -6.42
N ALA A 55 -17.27 -2.32 -5.32
CA ALA A 55 -16.28 -1.72 -4.42
C ALA A 55 -15.28 -2.76 -3.87
N THR A 56 -15.76 -3.97 -3.56
CA THR A 56 -14.89 -5.09 -3.14
C THR A 56 -13.91 -5.49 -4.25
N ARG A 57 -14.37 -5.57 -5.51
CA ARG A 57 -13.52 -5.93 -6.65
C ARG A 57 -12.53 -4.82 -6.98
N GLU A 58 -12.93 -3.57 -6.93
CA GLU A 58 -12.05 -2.41 -7.14
C GLU A 58 -10.95 -2.35 -6.07
N THR A 59 -11.31 -2.59 -4.81
CA THR A 59 -10.34 -2.67 -3.71
C THR A 59 -9.37 -3.84 -3.92
N ALA A 60 -9.87 -5.01 -4.33
CA ALA A 60 -9.03 -6.18 -4.61
C ALA A 60 -8.09 -5.95 -5.81
N GLN A 61 -8.57 -5.29 -6.87
CA GLN A 61 -7.75 -4.91 -8.02
C GLN A 61 -6.65 -3.94 -7.62
N ALA A 62 -6.97 -2.86 -6.91
CA ALA A 62 -6.00 -1.88 -6.45
C ALA A 62 -4.93 -2.51 -5.52
N GLN A 63 -5.35 -3.45 -4.66
CA GLN A 63 -4.42 -4.21 -3.82
C GLN A 63 -3.51 -5.14 -4.65
N LEU A 64 -4.05 -5.82 -5.68
CA LEU A 64 -3.26 -6.65 -6.57
C LEU A 64 -2.20 -5.81 -7.31
N ASP A 65 -2.62 -4.70 -7.93
CA ASP A 65 -1.75 -3.79 -8.67
C ASP A 65 -0.61 -3.25 -7.79
N ALA A 66 -0.92 -2.91 -6.53
CA ALA A 66 0.08 -2.47 -5.58
C ALA A 66 1.07 -3.60 -5.21
N GLN A 67 0.56 -4.81 -4.98
CA GLN A 67 1.40 -5.97 -4.64
C GLN A 67 2.30 -6.40 -5.80
N GLU A 68 1.82 -6.35 -7.03
CA GLU A 68 2.64 -6.62 -8.22
C GLU A 68 3.78 -5.62 -8.34
N ALA A 69 3.52 -4.33 -8.10
CA ALA A 69 4.58 -3.33 -8.06
C ALA A 69 5.61 -3.60 -6.96
N LEU A 70 5.18 -4.04 -5.77
CA LEU A 70 6.09 -4.36 -4.67
C LEU A 70 6.88 -5.66 -4.90
N ASP A 71 6.29 -6.63 -5.59
CA ASP A 71 6.90 -7.95 -5.83
C ASP A 71 7.86 -7.94 -7.03
N ASP A 72 7.64 -7.07 -8.01
CA ASP A 72 8.41 -7.03 -9.26
C ASP A 72 9.08 -5.65 -9.49
N PRO A 73 10.43 -5.57 -9.48
CA PRO A 73 11.17 -4.34 -9.75
C PRO A 73 10.86 -3.69 -11.11
N LEU A 74 10.50 -4.46 -12.14
CA LEU A 74 10.15 -3.91 -13.46
C LEU A 74 8.78 -3.26 -13.45
N VAL A 75 7.83 -3.83 -12.71
CA VAL A 75 6.52 -3.20 -12.49
C VAL A 75 6.69 -1.91 -11.67
N MET A 76 7.52 -1.92 -10.62
CA MET A 76 7.86 -0.70 -9.88
C MET A 76 8.54 0.35 -10.75
N ALA A 77 9.46 -0.06 -11.64
CA ALA A 77 10.14 0.87 -12.55
C ALA A 77 9.14 1.58 -13.48
N ALA A 78 8.12 0.87 -13.98
CA ALA A 78 7.05 1.48 -14.77
C ALA A 78 6.25 2.51 -13.94
N ARG A 79 5.92 2.18 -12.68
CA ARG A 79 5.25 3.12 -11.75
C ARG A 79 6.09 4.37 -11.49
N ARG A 80 7.41 4.23 -11.34
CA ARG A 80 8.34 5.35 -11.19
C ARG A 80 8.36 6.26 -12.42
N LEU A 81 8.44 5.67 -13.62
CA LEU A 81 8.41 6.41 -14.87
C LEU A 81 7.08 7.15 -15.08
N ALA A 82 5.97 6.56 -14.64
CA ALA A 82 4.64 7.19 -14.68
C ALA A 82 4.45 8.30 -13.62
N GLY A 83 5.43 8.51 -12.75
CA GLY A 83 5.36 9.47 -11.65
C GLY A 83 4.52 9.01 -10.45
N GLU A 84 4.15 7.72 -10.39
CA GLU A 84 3.32 7.12 -9.33
C GLU A 84 4.15 6.54 -8.18
N ALA A 85 5.47 6.54 -8.32
CA ALA A 85 6.43 6.14 -7.30
C ALA A 85 7.75 6.90 -7.50
N PHE A 86 8.62 6.86 -6.50
CA PHE A 86 10.01 7.32 -6.63
C PHE A 86 10.93 6.51 -5.71
N ALA A 87 12.16 6.31 -6.15
CA ALA A 87 13.21 5.68 -5.37
C ALA A 87 14.42 6.60 -5.28
N GLY A 88 15.16 6.52 -4.18
CA GLY A 88 16.28 7.41 -3.94
C GLY A 88 17.09 7.05 -2.73
N GLU A 89 18.15 7.82 -2.51
CA GLU A 89 19.01 7.71 -1.35
C GLU A 89 18.59 8.72 -0.28
N VAL A 90 18.56 8.28 0.97
CA VAL A 90 18.26 9.15 2.11
C VAL A 90 19.47 10.03 2.36
N ALA A 91 19.32 11.33 2.18
CA ALA A 91 20.39 12.30 2.39
C ALA A 91 20.46 12.80 3.84
N ALA A 92 19.31 12.95 4.49
CA ALA A 92 19.23 13.44 5.86
C ALA A 92 17.95 12.92 6.54
N VAL A 93 18.03 12.78 7.86
CA VAL A 93 16.89 12.44 8.71
C VAL A 93 16.89 13.35 9.92
N GLU A 94 15.79 14.08 10.09
CA GLU A 94 15.61 15.02 11.20
C GLU A 94 14.45 14.54 12.06
N MET A 95 14.72 14.27 13.33
CA MET A 95 13.69 13.88 14.27
C MET A 95 12.78 15.07 14.60
N ALA A 96 11.50 14.94 14.27
CA ALA A 96 10.46 15.86 14.70
C ALA A 96 9.33 15.11 15.42
N TYR A 97 8.44 15.84 16.08
CA TYR A 97 7.33 15.30 16.84
C TYR A 97 6.04 16.06 16.53
N SER A 98 4.90 15.38 16.61
CA SER A 98 3.60 16.01 16.48
C SER A 98 3.30 16.91 17.69
N GLU A 99 2.55 17.98 17.45
CA GLU A 99 2.01 18.81 18.51
C GLU A 99 0.88 18.07 19.27
N GLY A 100 0.71 18.39 20.56
CA GLY A 100 -0.36 17.85 21.40
C GLY A 100 0.08 17.28 22.75
N ARG A 101 -0.89 16.82 23.55
CA ARG A 101 -0.67 16.33 24.93
C ARG A 101 0.32 15.16 25.04
N ARG A 102 0.39 14.33 23.99
CA ARG A 102 1.36 13.24 23.87
C ARG A 102 2.04 13.34 22.51
N PRO A 103 3.21 14.01 22.42
CA PRO A 103 3.95 14.13 21.17
C PRO A 103 4.32 12.76 20.62
N MET A 104 4.02 12.54 19.34
CA MET A 104 4.34 11.31 18.60
C MET A 104 5.45 11.58 17.59
N PRO A 105 6.37 10.63 17.34
CA PRO A 105 7.41 10.82 16.33
C PRO A 105 6.84 11.18 14.95
N ARG A 106 7.43 12.19 14.32
CA ARG A 106 7.19 12.67 12.95
C ARG A 106 8.51 12.97 12.23
N PRO A 107 9.48 12.04 12.14
CA PRO A 107 10.75 12.28 11.45
C PRO A 107 10.55 12.83 10.03
N LEU A 108 11.40 13.76 9.64
CA LEU A 108 11.52 14.27 8.28
C LEU A 108 12.68 13.53 7.61
N VAL A 109 12.40 12.90 6.48
CA VAL A 109 13.36 12.13 5.69
C VAL A 109 13.55 12.85 4.37
N THR A 110 14.76 13.33 4.11
CA THR A 110 15.12 13.96 2.84
C THR A 110 15.69 12.91 1.90
N VAL A 111 15.05 12.72 0.74
CA VAL A 111 15.40 11.70 -0.25
C VAL A 111 15.91 12.35 -1.53
N ARG A 112 17.15 12.06 -1.90
CA ARG A 112 17.73 12.41 -3.21
C ARG A 112 17.26 11.41 -4.25
N THR A 113 16.61 11.89 -5.30
CA THR A 113 16.05 11.07 -6.36
C THR A 113 16.17 11.77 -7.71
N ASP A 114 16.37 10.98 -8.77
CA ASP A 114 16.32 11.44 -10.15
C ASP A 114 14.92 11.25 -10.76
N ASP A 115 14.00 10.61 -10.02
CA ASP A 115 12.63 10.40 -10.47
C ASP A 115 11.82 11.70 -10.42
N GLN A 116 10.79 11.80 -11.26
CA GLN A 116 9.88 12.95 -11.32
C GLN A 116 8.46 12.53 -10.89
N PRO A 117 8.21 12.23 -9.60
CA PRO A 117 6.88 11.82 -9.15
C PRO A 117 5.84 12.93 -9.32
N HIS A 118 4.56 12.58 -9.43
CA HIS A 118 3.43 13.51 -9.43
C HIS A 118 3.02 13.91 -8.00
N LEU A 119 4.03 14.37 -7.27
CA LEU A 119 4.01 14.99 -5.95
C LEU A 119 3.38 16.39 -5.83
N THR A 120 2.62 16.69 -4.79
CA THR A 120 2.51 18.07 -4.28
C THR A 120 2.82 18.07 -2.78
N GLU A 121 2.85 19.26 -2.19
CA GLU A 121 2.77 19.34 -0.73
C GLU A 121 1.53 18.57 -0.24
N ARG A 122 1.68 17.90 0.91
CA ARG A 122 0.68 17.08 1.57
C ARG A 122 0.25 15.80 0.82
N THR A 123 0.88 15.47 -0.30
CA THR A 123 0.63 14.18 -0.97
C THR A 123 1.08 13.03 -0.07
N LYS A 124 0.19 12.06 0.14
CA LYS A 124 0.51 10.85 0.90
C LYS A 124 1.43 9.95 0.08
N VAL A 125 2.39 9.37 0.77
CA VAL A 125 3.33 8.40 0.20
C VAL A 125 3.44 7.19 1.11
N TYR A 126 3.80 6.04 0.55
CA TYR A 126 3.84 4.79 1.27
C TYR A 126 5.14 4.05 0.93
N ARG A 127 5.81 3.47 1.91
CA ARG A 127 6.94 2.55 1.67
C ARG A 127 6.72 1.22 2.35
N ALA A 128 7.23 0.15 1.76
CA ALA A 128 7.20 -1.16 2.39
C ALA A 128 8.35 -1.28 3.38
N LEU A 129 8.05 -1.76 4.59
CA LEU A 129 9.06 -2.15 5.58
C LEU A 129 9.48 -3.60 5.37
N ALA A 130 10.61 -3.98 5.96
CA ALA A 130 11.16 -5.34 5.84
C ALA A 130 10.21 -6.44 6.37
N ASP A 131 9.31 -6.08 7.29
CA ASP A 131 8.27 -6.97 7.82
C ASP A 131 6.98 -7.00 6.99
N GLY A 132 6.97 -6.36 5.82
CA GLY A 132 5.83 -6.28 4.90
C GLY A 132 4.78 -5.23 5.29
N ARG A 133 4.95 -4.50 6.40
CA ARG A 133 4.03 -3.41 6.75
C ARG A 133 4.22 -2.22 5.81
N SER A 134 3.11 -1.57 5.48
CA SER A 134 3.13 -0.28 4.80
C SER A 134 3.36 0.84 5.81
N GLN A 135 4.39 1.64 5.60
CA GLN A 135 4.65 2.83 6.37
C GLN A 135 4.16 4.07 5.61
N PRO A 136 3.20 4.82 6.17
CA PRO A 136 2.73 6.05 5.55
C PRO A 136 3.65 7.23 5.87
N GLY A 137 3.75 8.14 4.90
CA GLY A 137 4.39 9.43 5.00
C GLY A 137 3.62 10.49 4.21
N GLU A 138 4.09 11.72 4.30
CA GLU A 138 3.51 12.87 3.64
C GLU A 138 4.63 13.72 3.05
N CYS A 139 4.51 14.10 1.77
CA CYS A 139 5.42 15.07 1.18
C CYS A 139 5.23 16.42 1.86
N VAL A 140 6.29 16.93 2.50
CA VAL A 140 6.28 18.26 3.09
C VAL A 140 6.68 19.29 2.05
N GLU A 141 7.73 18.99 1.28
CA GLU A 141 8.30 19.92 0.33
C GLU A 141 9.14 19.18 -0.72
N ARG A 142 9.28 19.82 -1.88
CA ARG A 142 10.21 19.44 -2.95
C ARG A 142 11.26 20.51 -3.07
N ARG A 143 12.52 20.11 -2.95
CA ARG A 143 13.66 21.03 -3.02
C ARG A 143 14.66 20.53 -4.07
N PRO A 144 15.57 21.39 -4.57
CA PRO A 144 16.63 20.96 -5.48
C PRO A 144 17.48 19.81 -4.92
N GLU A 145 17.67 19.76 -3.60
CA GLU A 145 18.41 18.72 -2.89
C GLU A 145 17.64 17.40 -2.68
N GLY A 146 16.33 17.37 -2.95
CA GLY A 146 15.51 16.17 -2.80
C GLY A 146 14.08 16.40 -2.33
N ILE A 147 13.37 15.30 -2.10
CA ILE A 147 11.98 15.29 -1.62
C ILE A 147 12.00 15.06 -0.10
N VAL A 148 11.33 15.94 0.65
CA VAL A 148 11.20 15.81 2.10
C VAL A 148 9.90 15.09 2.45
N VAL A 149 10.02 13.91 3.05
CA VAL A 149 8.89 13.08 3.48
C VAL A 149 8.81 13.08 5.00
N ARG A 150 7.67 13.51 5.55
CA ARG A 150 7.36 13.33 6.96
C ARG A 150 6.75 11.96 7.19
N LEU A 151 7.37 11.14 8.04
CA LEU A 151 6.77 9.88 8.46
C LEU A 151 5.57 10.14 9.38
N THR A 152 4.44 9.49 9.09
CA THR A 152 3.18 9.70 9.84
C THR A 152 2.74 8.47 10.64
N GLY A 153 3.29 7.30 10.33
CA GLY A 153 2.99 6.04 11.01
C GLY A 153 4.10 4.99 10.87
N GLY A 154 3.79 3.74 11.21
CA GLY A 154 4.71 2.60 11.02
C GLY A 154 5.93 2.56 11.96
N MET A 155 5.97 3.40 13.00
CA MET A 155 7.11 3.56 13.94
C MET A 155 6.83 3.01 15.34
N GLY A 156 5.83 2.14 15.50
CA GLY A 156 5.40 1.65 16.81
C GLY A 156 4.48 2.61 17.56
N ARG A 157 4.27 2.35 18.85
CA ARG A 157 3.36 3.11 19.74
C ARG A 157 4.11 4.00 20.75
N GLY A 158 5.44 3.94 20.74
CA GLY A 158 6.33 4.63 21.66
C GLY A 158 6.67 6.06 21.24
N LYS A 159 7.39 6.77 22.11
CA LYS A 159 8.06 8.03 21.76
C LYS A 159 9.36 7.82 21.00
N VAL A 160 9.97 6.65 21.15
CA VAL A 160 11.12 6.22 20.36
C VAL A 160 10.56 5.33 19.24
N PRO A 161 10.88 5.61 17.97
CA PRO A 161 10.52 4.74 16.86
C PRO A 161 11.05 3.32 17.05
N ASP A 162 10.28 2.32 16.59
CA ASP A 162 10.75 0.94 16.54
C ASP A 162 12.03 0.85 15.67
N GLU A 163 12.94 -0.06 16.01
CA GLU A 163 14.17 -0.28 15.24
C GLU A 163 13.86 -0.64 13.78
N GLY A 164 14.62 -0.06 12.83
CA GLY A 164 14.39 -0.24 11.39
C GLY A 164 13.17 0.47 10.81
N SER A 165 12.36 1.17 11.63
CA SER A 165 11.17 1.88 11.14
C SER A 165 11.46 3.28 10.57
N VAL A 166 12.63 3.85 10.86
CA VAL A 166 13.12 5.12 10.32
C VAL A 166 14.40 4.81 9.55
N PRO A 167 14.55 5.25 8.29
CA PRO A 167 15.78 4.98 7.55
C PRO A 167 16.94 5.81 8.09
N GLU A 168 18.15 5.46 7.70
CA GLU A 168 19.37 6.20 7.99
C GLU A 168 19.92 6.93 6.75
N PRO A 169 20.71 8.00 6.90
CA PRO A 169 21.44 8.58 5.77
C PRO A 169 22.29 7.54 5.03
N GLY A 170 22.16 7.49 3.71
CA GLY A 170 22.77 6.49 2.83
C GLY A 170 21.85 5.32 2.46
N ASP A 171 20.73 5.14 3.16
CA ASP A 171 19.78 4.08 2.83
C ASP A 171 19.07 4.34 1.50
N ARG A 172 18.82 3.26 0.75
CA ARG A 172 17.93 3.31 -0.42
C ARG A 172 16.49 3.05 -0.01
N VAL A 173 15.61 3.98 -0.37
CA VAL A 173 14.18 3.89 -0.09
C VAL A 173 13.37 3.99 -1.40
N CYS A 174 12.22 3.33 -1.41
CA CYS A 174 11.23 3.43 -2.49
C CYS A 174 9.88 3.82 -1.88
N TRP A 175 9.30 4.87 -2.42
CA TRP A 175 8.02 5.45 -2.01
C TRP A 175 7.01 5.32 -3.16
N THR A 176 5.78 4.96 -2.84
CA THR A 176 4.65 4.90 -3.77
C THR A 176 3.63 5.97 -3.42
N LEU A 177 2.93 6.51 -4.42
CA LEU A 177 1.82 7.45 -4.22
C LEU A 177 0.48 6.72 -4.06
N PHE A 178 0.47 5.39 -4.15
CA PHE A 178 -0.67 4.51 -3.93
C PHE A 178 -0.50 3.69 -2.64
N GLU A 179 -1.64 3.35 -2.03
CA GLU A 179 -1.70 2.50 -0.83
C GLU A 179 -1.40 1.03 -1.16
N HIS A 180 -0.69 0.35 -0.26
CA HIS A 180 -0.37 -1.09 -0.43
C HIS A 180 -1.53 -2.01 -0.04
N ALA A 181 -2.45 -1.48 0.79
CA ALA A 181 -3.65 -2.15 1.25
C ALA A 181 -4.79 -1.13 1.33
N PRO A 182 -5.31 -0.68 0.18
CA PRO A 182 -6.38 0.32 0.14
C PRO A 182 -7.59 -0.18 0.91
N ARG A 183 -8.23 0.72 1.67
CA ARG A 183 -9.51 0.42 2.30
C ARG A 183 -10.65 0.64 1.30
N GLY A 184 -11.73 -0.10 1.50
CA GLY A 184 -12.96 0.09 0.73
C GLY A 184 -13.52 1.50 0.86
N GLY A 185 -14.39 1.86 -0.08
CA GLY A 185 -15.08 3.15 -0.12
C GLY A 185 -15.99 3.41 1.10
N PRO A 186 -16.65 4.57 1.15
CA PRO A 186 -17.55 4.92 2.24
C PRO A 186 -18.70 3.91 2.39
N ASP A 187 -19.28 3.84 3.59
CA ASP A 187 -20.42 2.98 3.85
C ASP A 187 -21.57 3.32 2.89
N LEU A 188 -22.15 2.27 2.31
CA LEU A 188 -23.31 2.37 1.44
C LEU A 188 -24.59 2.44 2.29
N PRO A 189 -25.65 3.11 1.80
CA PRO A 189 -26.93 3.17 2.50
C PRO A 189 -27.53 1.76 2.63
N ASP A 190 -28.40 1.59 3.62
CA ASP A 190 -29.18 0.36 3.75
C ASP A 190 -30.01 0.10 2.47
N PRO A 191 -30.15 -1.16 2.02
CA PRO A 191 -30.94 -1.50 0.84
C PRO A 191 -32.40 -1.02 0.89
N GLU A 192 -32.98 -0.87 2.09
CA GLU A 192 -34.33 -0.35 2.28
C GLU A 192 -34.45 1.17 2.05
N ARG A 193 -33.32 1.87 1.87
CA ARG A 193 -33.23 3.32 1.69
C ARG A 193 -32.78 3.71 0.27
N THR A 194 -32.80 2.77 -0.67
CA THR A 194 -32.51 2.95 -2.11
C THR A 194 -33.70 2.57 -2.95
#